data_AF-A0A2M8KR76-F1
#
_entry.id   AF-A0A2M8KR76-F1
#
_cell.length_a   1.000
_cell.length_b   1.000
_cell.length_c   1.000
_cell.angle_alpha   90.00
_cell.angle_beta   90.00
_cell.angle_gamma   90.00
#
_symmetry.space_group_name_H-M   'P 1'
#
loop_
_entity.id
_entity.type
_entity.pdbx_description
1 polymer ?
#
loop_
_entity_poly.entity_id
_entity_poly.type
_entity_poly.pdbx_seq_one_letter_code
_entity_poly.pdbx_strand_id
1 'polypeptide(L)'
;MTIPEIFKYSGLISTPLFSLVALLLIKKTQGFAFSNSTISKSILLLKKRIYRIIFKLNFVVKAALDLGFVWYLIYRLQIPVISFLGLTLILSIFIFALLAYFTEGKYKIHHLILVYSYGFLWGIDQILLALLTKNVLFTFYTSIISMAAIVIALWFLFTKKLNVFVQILCVSLLYVWQIVFVLKYL
;
A
#
# COMPACT_ATOMS: atom_id res chain seq x y z
N MET A 1 27.65 -6.10 -0.56
CA MET A 1 26.76 -5.87 -1.72
C MET A 1 26.22 -4.46 -1.62
N THR A 2 26.44 -3.61 -2.63
CA THR A 2 25.94 -2.22 -2.66
C THR A 2 24.57 -2.20 -3.35
N ILE A 3 23.54 -1.69 -2.69
CA ILE A 3 22.22 -1.51 -3.32
C ILE A 3 22.21 -0.18 -4.08
N PRO A 4 21.80 -0.15 -5.36
CA PRO A 4 21.66 1.08 -6.13
C PRO A 4 20.71 2.10 -5.48
N GLU A 5 21.11 3.38 -5.43
CA GLU A 5 20.30 4.50 -4.92
C GLU A 5 18.94 4.65 -5.62
N ILE A 6 18.81 4.17 -6.86
CA ILE A 6 17.54 4.24 -7.59
C ILE A 6 16.39 3.50 -6.87
N PHE A 7 16.69 2.48 -6.07
CA PHE A 7 15.69 1.75 -5.27
C PHE A 7 15.09 2.59 -4.14
N LYS A 8 15.74 3.69 -3.72
CA LYS A 8 15.15 4.69 -2.81
C LYS A 8 13.84 5.26 -3.36
N TYR A 9 13.76 5.46 -4.67
CA TYR A 9 12.62 6.10 -5.33
C TYR A 9 11.57 5.11 -5.81
N SER A 10 11.85 3.80 -5.80
CA SER A 10 10.91 2.81 -6.33
C SER A 10 9.59 2.84 -5.58
N GLY A 11 9.60 3.06 -4.26
CA GLY A 11 8.38 3.24 -3.47
C GLY A 11 7.61 4.54 -3.79
N LEU A 12 8.32 5.63 -4.14
CA LEU A 12 7.68 6.88 -4.56
C LEU A 12 7.03 6.78 -5.95
N ILE A 13 7.59 5.94 -6.82
CA ILE A 13 7.10 5.70 -8.19
C ILE A 13 5.97 4.66 -8.19
N SER A 14 6.05 3.65 -7.32
CA SER A 14 5.12 2.52 -7.32
C SER A 14 3.67 2.96 -7.05
N THR A 15 3.47 3.87 -6.08
CA THR A 15 2.15 4.36 -5.66
C THR A 15 1.41 5.15 -6.76
N PRO A 16 1.99 6.19 -7.39
CA PRO A 16 1.33 6.90 -8.47
C PRO A 16 1.13 6.02 -9.71
N LEU A 17 2.11 5.15 -10.05
CA LEU A 17 1.99 4.23 -11.18
C LEU A 17 0.79 3.28 -11.00
N PHE A 18 0.70 2.64 -9.83
CA PHE A 18 -0.41 1.74 -9.52
C PHE A 18 -1.75 2.46 -9.54
N SER A 19 -1.82 3.64 -8.93
CA SER A 19 -3.05 4.43 -8.84
C SER A 19 -3.53 4.85 -10.24
N LEU A 20 -2.61 5.30 -11.10
CA LEU A 20 -2.92 5.72 -12.46
C LEU A 20 -3.43 4.55 -13.30
N VAL A 21 -2.74 3.41 -13.29
CA VAL A 21 -3.18 2.21 -14.01
C VAL A 21 -4.52 1.71 -13.48
N ALA A 22 -4.72 1.68 -12.16
CA ALA A 22 -5.98 1.28 -11.54
C ALA A 22 -7.14 2.20 -11.98
N LEU A 23 -6.95 3.52 -11.94
CA LEU A 23 -7.95 4.50 -12.36
C LEU A 23 -8.28 4.38 -13.86
N LEU A 24 -7.28 4.22 -14.72
CA LEU A 24 -7.48 4.03 -16.16
C LEU A 24 -8.30 2.77 -16.47
N LEU A 25 -8.08 1.69 -15.71
CA LEU A 25 -8.82 0.43 -15.88
C LEU A 25 -10.23 0.54 -15.30
N ILE A 26 -10.40 1.19 -14.14
CA ILE A 26 -11.71 1.46 -13.54
C ILE A 26 -12.61 2.24 -14.51
N LYS A 27 -12.08 3.24 -15.23
CA LYS A 27 -12.84 3.97 -16.27
C LYS A 27 -13.42 3.08 -17.38
N LYS A 28 -12.88 1.87 -17.57
CA LYS A 28 -13.35 0.91 -18.59
C LYS A 28 -14.42 -0.07 -18.07
N THR A 29 -14.81 0.04 -16.81
CA THR A 29 -15.86 -0.79 -16.21
C THR A 29 -17.24 -0.20 -16.46
N GLN A 30 -18.24 -1.04 -16.72
CA GLN A 30 -19.64 -0.60 -16.88
C GLN A 30 -20.36 -0.69 -15.53
N GLY A 31 -21.05 0.38 -15.13
CA GLY A 31 -21.83 0.42 -13.89
C GLY A 31 -21.01 0.54 -12.60
N PHE A 32 -19.74 0.94 -12.68
CA PHE A 32 -18.93 1.19 -11.50
C PHE A 32 -19.27 2.55 -10.87
N ALA A 33 -19.61 2.51 -9.58
CA ALA A 33 -19.73 3.69 -8.75
C ALA A 33 -18.61 3.70 -7.71
N PHE A 34 -17.85 4.80 -7.68
CA PHE A 34 -16.75 5.01 -6.72
C PHE A 34 -17.21 4.92 -5.26
N SER A 35 -18.48 5.20 -4.99
CA SER A 35 -19.10 5.13 -3.66
C SER A 35 -19.41 3.70 -3.19
N ASN A 36 -19.54 2.73 -4.12
CA ASN A 36 -20.12 1.40 -3.85
C ASN A 36 -19.16 0.24 -4.15
N SER A 37 -17.94 0.54 -4.61
CA SER A 37 -16.96 -0.47 -5.01
C SER A 37 -15.57 -0.12 -4.49
N THR A 38 -14.75 -1.14 -4.28
CA THR A 38 -13.31 -1.01 -4.04
C THR A 38 -12.53 -1.12 -5.35
N ILE A 39 -11.26 -0.70 -5.32
CA ILE A 39 -10.33 -0.90 -6.45
C ILE A 39 -10.24 -2.39 -6.82
N SER A 40 -10.09 -3.29 -5.84
CA SER A 40 -9.97 -4.73 -6.09
C SER A 40 -11.23 -5.36 -6.70
N LYS A 41 -12.42 -4.90 -6.32
CA LYS A 41 -13.70 -5.37 -6.87
C LYS A 41 -13.86 -5.01 -8.35
N SER A 42 -13.24 -3.92 -8.81
CA SER A 42 -13.31 -3.48 -10.20
C SER A 42 -12.79 -4.52 -11.22
N ILE A 43 -11.90 -5.44 -10.79
CA ILE A 43 -11.41 -6.55 -11.61
C ILE A 43 -12.55 -7.41 -12.15
N LEU A 44 -13.58 -7.64 -11.33
CA LEU A 44 -14.72 -8.50 -11.69
C LEU A 44 -15.65 -7.82 -12.70
N LEU A 45 -15.64 -6.49 -12.74
CA LEU A 45 -16.46 -5.68 -13.63
C LEU A 45 -15.81 -5.48 -15.02
N LEU A 46 -14.52 -5.81 -15.15
CA LEU A 46 -13.81 -5.73 -16.43
C LEU A 46 -14.23 -6.89 -17.34
N LYS A 47 -14.85 -6.58 -18.50
CA LYS A 47 -15.31 -7.60 -19.45
C LYS A 47 -14.16 -8.32 -20.18
N LYS A 48 -13.13 -7.58 -20.63
CA LYS A 48 -12.02 -8.16 -21.41
C LYS A 48 -11.00 -8.86 -20.50
N ARG A 49 -10.62 -10.10 -20.84
CA ARG A 49 -9.60 -10.89 -20.13
C ARG A 49 -8.26 -10.14 -19.99
N ILE A 50 -7.84 -9.43 -21.05
CA ILE A 50 -6.58 -8.69 -21.05
C ILE A 50 -6.55 -7.58 -19.99
N TYR A 51 -7.67 -6.87 -19.76
CA TYR A 51 -7.74 -5.83 -18.74
C TYR A 51 -7.65 -6.42 -17.33
N ARG A 52 -8.23 -7.60 -17.09
CA ARG A 52 -8.07 -8.31 -15.81
C ARG A 52 -6.62 -8.72 -15.56
N ILE A 53 -5.92 -9.20 -16.60
CA ILE A 53 -4.51 -9.56 -16.51
C ILE A 53 -3.67 -8.33 -16.18
N ILE A 54 -3.85 -7.21 -16.92
CA ILE A 54 -3.13 -5.96 -16.66
C ILE A 54 -3.40 -5.48 -15.23
N PHE A 55 -4.65 -5.55 -14.76
CA PHE A 55 -4.99 -5.14 -13.39
C PHE A 55 -4.28 -5.99 -12.33
N LYS A 56 -4.20 -7.31 -12.52
CA LYS A 56 -3.47 -8.21 -11.62
C LYS A 56 -1.97 -7.95 -11.65
N LEU A 57 -1.40 -7.77 -12.84
CA LEU A 57 0.01 -7.41 -13.01
C LEU A 57 0.33 -6.08 -12.32
N ASN A 58 -0.61 -5.12 -12.31
CA ASN A 58 -0.43 -3.84 -11.62
C ASN A 58 -0.13 -4.02 -10.12
N PHE A 59 -0.81 -4.94 -9.42
CA PHE A 59 -0.49 -5.27 -8.03
C PHE A 59 0.90 -5.89 -7.88
N VAL A 60 1.27 -6.81 -8.78
CA VAL A 60 2.57 -7.49 -8.74
C VAL A 60 3.71 -6.51 -8.98
N VAL A 61 3.57 -5.62 -9.98
CA VAL A 61 4.56 -4.58 -10.29
C VAL A 61 4.71 -3.60 -9.13
N LYS A 62 3.59 -3.15 -8.54
CA LYS A 62 3.61 -2.31 -7.32
C LYS A 62 4.37 -3.01 -6.19
N ALA A 63 4.03 -4.27 -5.90
CA ALA A 63 4.67 -5.04 -4.84
C ALA A 63 6.18 -5.24 -5.10
N ALA A 64 6.58 -5.50 -6.34
CA ALA A 64 8.00 -5.65 -6.70
C ALA A 64 8.78 -4.34 -6.52
N LEU A 65 8.20 -3.20 -6.90
CA LEU A 65 8.82 -1.89 -6.66
C LEU A 65 8.91 -1.55 -5.17
N ASP A 66 7.88 -1.89 -4.39
CA ASP A 66 7.88 -1.73 -2.94
C ASP A 66 8.91 -2.65 -2.27
N LEU A 67 9.09 -3.88 -2.77
CA LEU A 67 10.14 -4.79 -2.32
C LEU A 67 11.52 -4.22 -2.56
N GLY A 68 11.75 -3.63 -3.74
CA GLY A 68 12.99 -2.90 -4.02
C GLY A 68 13.25 -1.78 -3.00
N PHE A 69 12.20 -1.02 -2.65
CA PHE A 69 12.30 0.04 -1.65
C PHE A 69 12.58 -0.48 -0.24
N VAL A 70 11.86 -1.52 0.19
CA VAL A 70 12.07 -2.16 1.50
C VAL A 70 13.47 -2.76 1.59
N TRP A 71 13.96 -3.39 0.52
CA TRP A 71 15.32 -3.92 0.48
C TRP A 71 16.36 -2.79 0.63
N TYR A 72 16.14 -1.66 -0.04
CA TYR A 72 16.96 -0.47 0.14
C TYR A 72 16.92 0.04 1.59
N LEU A 73 15.74 0.13 2.21
CA LEU A 73 15.60 0.55 3.62
C LEU A 73 16.35 -0.35 4.58
N ILE A 74 16.16 -1.67 4.45
CA ILE A 74 16.79 -2.67 5.30
C ILE A 74 18.31 -2.51 5.28
N TYR A 75 18.88 -2.34 4.10
CA TYR A 75 20.32 -2.14 3.93
C TYR A 75 20.78 -0.77 4.44
N ARG A 76 20.12 0.32 4.01
CA ARG A 76 20.54 1.70 4.30
C ARG A 76 20.45 2.03 5.77
N LEU A 77 19.41 1.56 6.44
CA LEU A 77 19.16 1.78 7.87
C LEU A 77 19.71 0.64 8.75
N GLN A 78 20.41 -0.34 8.14
CA GLN A 78 20.98 -1.50 8.83
C GLN A 78 19.97 -2.27 9.68
N ILE A 79 18.72 -2.38 9.21
CA ILE A 79 17.66 -3.10 9.92
C ILE A 79 17.94 -4.61 9.77
N PRO A 80 18.08 -5.39 10.86
CA PRO A 80 18.25 -6.83 10.74
C PRO A 80 17.03 -7.48 10.10
N VAL A 81 17.21 -8.33 9.09
CA VAL A 81 16.09 -8.95 8.36
C VAL A 81 15.18 -9.77 9.29
N ILE A 82 15.75 -10.45 10.28
CA ILE A 82 15.03 -11.29 11.26
C ILE A 82 14.45 -10.45 12.42
N SER A 83 14.66 -9.14 12.43
CA SER A 83 14.00 -8.26 13.42
C SER A 83 12.51 -8.13 13.13
N PHE A 84 11.73 -7.74 14.15
CA PHE A 84 10.30 -7.49 14.00
C PHE A 84 10.00 -6.54 12.83
N LEU A 85 10.68 -5.39 12.76
CA LEU A 85 10.53 -4.41 11.67
C LEU A 85 10.93 -4.98 10.30
N GLY A 86 12.04 -5.72 10.21
CA GLY A 86 12.46 -6.34 8.96
C GLY A 86 11.43 -7.33 8.43
N LEU A 87 10.89 -8.17 9.31
CA LEU A 87 9.86 -9.16 8.97
C LEU A 87 8.54 -8.51 8.59
N THR A 88 8.07 -7.49 9.32
CA THR A 88 6.79 -6.81 9.03
C THR A 88 6.85 -6.04 7.71
N LEU A 89 7.96 -5.37 7.41
CA LEU A 89 8.17 -4.69 6.12
C LEU A 89 8.07 -5.67 4.95
N ILE A 90 8.75 -6.82 5.04
CA ILE A 90 8.72 -7.85 3.99
C ILE A 90 7.32 -8.47 3.88
N LEU A 91 6.72 -8.84 5.02
CA LEU A 91 5.42 -9.48 5.08
C LEU A 91 4.31 -8.59 4.49
N SER A 92 4.35 -7.28 4.75
CA SER A 92 3.36 -6.33 4.23
C SER A 92 3.31 -6.35 2.70
N ILE A 93 4.47 -6.44 2.03
CA ILE A 93 4.57 -6.51 0.57
C ILE A 93 3.96 -7.80 0.03
N PHE A 94 4.25 -8.93 0.68
CA PHE A 94 3.67 -10.21 0.28
C PHE A 94 2.15 -10.22 0.45
N ILE A 95 1.64 -9.69 1.56
CA ILE A 95 0.20 -9.55 1.80
C ILE A 95 -0.44 -8.68 0.71
N PHE A 96 0.20 -7.57 0.32
CA PHE A 96 -0.29 -6.73 -0.76
C PHE A 96 -0.30 -7.47 -2.11
N ALA A 97 0.75 -8.21 -2.45
CA ALA A 97 0.83 -8.98 -3.68
C ALA A 97 -0.30 -10.03 -3.78
N LEU A 98 -0.66 -10.67 -2.66
CA LEU A 98 -1.77 -11.63 -2.60
C LEU A 98 -3.14 -11.01 -2.96
N LEU A 99 -3.32 -9.70 -2.79
CA LEU A 99 -4.55 -8.99 -3.21
C LEU A 99 -4.80 -9.08 -4.72
N ALA A 100 -3.77 -9.33 -5.53
CA ALA A 100 -3.91 -9.58 -6.97
C ALA A 100 -4.77 -10.83 -7.26
N TYR A 101 -4.74 -11.81 -6.36
CA TYR A 101 -5.47 -13.08 -6.50
C TYR A 101 -6.77 -13.07 -5.69
N PHE A 102 -6.72 -12.64 -4.43
CA PHE A 102 -7.85 -12.63 -3.52
C PHE A 102 -8.69 -11.36 -3.65
N THR A 103 -9.45 -11.26 -4.73
CA THR A 103 -10.35 -10.13 -5.00
C THR A 103 -11.63 -10.17 -4.15
N GLU A 104 -12.15 -9.02 -3.74
CA GLU A 104 -13.30 -8.88 -2.81
C GLU A 104 -14.55 -9.70 -3.18
N GLY A 105 -14.88 -9.85 -4.46
CA GLY A 105 -16.11 -10.57 -4.84
C GLY A 105 -16.01 -12.09 -4.71
N LYS A 106 -14.93 -12.70 -5.23
CA LYS A 106 -14.76 -14.17 -5.17
C LYS A 106 -14.29 -14.65 -3.80
N TYR A 107 -13.48 -13.85 -3.11
CA TYR A 107 -12.82 -14.22 -1.85
C TYR A 107 -13.00 -13.16 -0.77
N LYS A 108 -14.25 -12.77 -0.50
CA LYS A 108 -14.60 -11.64 0.37
C LYS A 108 -13.87 -11.62 1.72
N ILE A 109 -13.90 -12.74 2.46
CA ILE A 109 -13.29 -12.85 3.80
C ILE A 109 -11.76 -12.72 3.71
N HIS A 110 -11.12 -13.49 2.82
CA HIS A 110 -9.67 -13.45 2.63
C HIS A 110 -9.20 -12.07 2.17
N HIS A 111 -9.93 -11.45 1.24
CA HIS A 111 -9.64 -10.09 0.77
C HIS A 111 -9.66 -9.10 1.93
N LEU A 112 -10.70 -9.17 2.76
CA LEU A 112 -10.86 -8.31 3.92
C LEU A 112 -9.67 -8.49 4.89
N ILE A 113 -9.36 -9.72 5.27
CA ILE A 113 -8.20 -10.04 6.13
C ILE A 113 -6.92 -9.44 5.56
N LEU A 114 -6.63 -9.63 4.27
CA LEU A 114 -5.42 -9.13 3.62
C LEU A 114 -5.36 -7.60 3.61
N VAL A 115 -6.44 -6.91 3.26
CA VAL A 115 -6.48 -5.43 3.22
C VAL A 115 -6.21 -4.84 4.60
N TYR A 116 -6.86 -5.37 5.64
CA TYR A 116 -6.69 -4.86 7.00
C TYR A 116 -5.32 -5.21 7.58
N SER A 117 -4.84 -6.42 7.35
CA SER A 117 -3.50 -6.83 7.79
C SER A 117 -2.42 -5.96 7.12
N TYR A 118 -2.56 -5.70 5.81
CA TYR A 118 -1.65 -4.81 5.09
C TYR A 118 -1.67 -3.40 5.66
N GLY A 119 -2.86 -2.79 5.82
CA GLY A 119 -2.99 -1.43 6.33
C GLY A 119 -2.45 -1.28 7.75
N PHE A 120 -2.71 -2.26 8.62
CA PHE A 120 -2.22 -2.27 9.99
C PHE A 120 -0.70 -2.40 10.06
N LEU A 121 -0.13 -3.39 9.36
CA LEU A 121 1.33 -3.59 9.31
C LEU A 121 2.04 -2.37 8.76
N TRP A 122 1.55 -1.82 7.65
CA TRP A 122 2.14 -0.63 7.05
C TRP A 122 2.11 0.57 8.00
N GLY A 123 1.01 0.79 8.72
CA GLY A 123 0.92 1.86 9.71
C GLY A 123 1.93 1.71 10.86
N ILE A 124 2.13 0.48 11.35
CA ILE A 124 3.17 0.16 12.35
C ILE A 124 4.57 0.41 11.78
N ASP A 125 4.84 -0.09 10.58
CA ASP A 125 6.15 0.04 9.92
C ASP A 125 6.54 1.51 9.75
N GLN A 126 5.59 2.40 9.39
CA GLN A 126 5.84 3.83 9.32
C GLN A 126 6.28 4.42 10.66
N ILE A 127 5.59 4.09 11.75
CA ILE A 127 5.92 4.57 13.09
C ILE A 127 7.32 4.08 13.49
N LEU A 128 7.60 2.80 13.28
CA LEU A 128 8.91 2.20 13.59
C LEU A 128 10.04 2.82 12.76
N LEU A 129 9.83 3.04 11.46
CA LEU A 129 10.77 3.73 10.60
C LEU A 129 11.01 5.18 11.03
N ALA A 130 9.96 5.90 11.46
CA ALA A 130 10.10 7.27 11.95
C ALA A 130 10.92 7.33 13.25
N LEU A 131 10.77 6.36 14.15
CA LEU A 131 11.58 6.26 15.37
C LEU A 131 13.07 6.13 15.06
N LEU A 132 13.44 5.43 13.98
CA LEU A 132 14.84 5.31 13.55
C LEU A 132 15.47 6.66 13.12
N THR A 133 14.65 7.64 12.72
CA THR A 133 15.15 8.98 12.34
C THR A 133 15.62 9.81 13.53
N LYS A 134 15.25 9.43 14.76
CA LYS A 134 15.51 10.17 16.01
C LYS A 134 14.97 11.61 16.02
N ASN A 135 14.09 11.97 15.08
CA ASN A 135 13.48 13.29 15.01
C ASN A 135 12.08 13.26 15.66
N VAL A 136 11.96 13.85 16.85
CA VAL A 136 10.72 13.81 17.66
C VAL A 136 9.52 14.38 16.90
N LEU A 137 9.71 15.50 16.18
CA LEU A 137 8.64 16.15 15.43
C LEU A 137 8.14 15.27 14.28
N PHE A 138 9.06 14.59 13.58
CA PHE A 138 8.71 13.65 12.52
C PHE A 138 8.05 12.39 13.05
N THR A 139 8.50 11.86 14.19
CA THR A 139 7.82 10.74 14.87
C THR A 139 6.39 11.12 15.23
N PHE A 140 6.17 12.29 15.84
CA PHE A 140 4.83 12.75 16.19
C PHE A 140 3.92 12.93 14.96
N TYR A 141 4.43 13.59 13.92
CA TYR A 141 3.77 13.72 12.62
C TYR A 141 3.38 12.35 12.03
N THR A 142 4.30 11.39 12.07
CA THR A 142 4.08 10.04 11.58
C THR A 142 3.00 9.33 12.37
N SER A 143 3.06 9.37 13.70
CA SER A 143 2.06 8.75 14.57
C SER A 143 0.66 9.28 14.30
N ILE A 144 0.51 10.60 14.10
CA ILE A 144 -0.79 11.20 13.74
C ILE A 144 -1.30 10.67 12.40
N ILE A 145 -0.45 10.68 11.37
CA ILE A 145 -0.87 10.23 10.02
C ILE A 145 -1.19 8.75 10.01
N SER A 146 -0.33 7.90 10.59
CA SER A 146 -0.55 6.46 10.67
C SER A 146 -1.82 6.15 11.47
N MET A 147 -2.04 6.81 12.60
CA MET A 147 -3.25 6.61 13.40
C MET A 147 -4.50 7.08 12.65
N ALA A 148 -4.45 8.24 11.98
CA ALA A 148 -5.56 8.70 11.15
C ALA A 148 -5.89 7.70 10.03
N ALA A 149 -4.88 7.19 9.33
CA ALA A 149 -5.06 6.19 8.27
C ALA A 149 -5.65 4.87 8.81
N ILE A 150 -5.17 4.39 9.97
CA ILE A 150 -5.70 3.20 10.64
C ILE A 150 -7.14 3.41 11.09
N VAL A 151 -7.45 4.54 11.74
CA VAL A 151 -8.81 4.87 12.20
C VAL A 151 -9.75 4.97 11.02
N ILE A 152 -9.37 5.65 9.94
CA ILE A 152 -10.14 5.70 8.71
C ILE A 152 -10.38 4.27 8.21
N ALA A 153 -9.33 3.46 8.03
CA ALA A 153 -9.46 2.09 7.53
C ALA A 153 -10.41 1.24 8.40
N LEU A 154 -10.22 1.24 9.72
CA LEU A 154 -11.01 0.46 10.68
C LEU A 154 -12.45 0.96 10.79
N TRP A 155 -12.70 2.27 10.75
CA TRP A 155 -14.05 2.84 10.74
C TRP A 155 -14.91 2.26 9.60
N PHE A 156 -14.28 1.95 8.46
CA PHE A 156 -14.97 1.34 7.33
C PHE A 156 -15.29 -0.16 7.49
N LEU A 157 -14.71 -0.86 8.48
CA LEU A 157 -15.20 -2.19 8.90
C LEU A 157 -16.64 -2.10 9.39
N PHE A 158 -16.92 -1.09 10.22
CA PHE A 158 -18.21 -0.94 10.90
C PHE A 158 -19.31 -0.43 9.96
N THR A 159 -18.95 0.43 9.00
CA THR A 159 -19.93 0.98 8.05
C THR A 159 -20.17 0.09 6.83
N LYS A 160 -19.40 -1.00 6.64
CA LYS A 160 -19.47 -1.92 5.47
C LYS A 160 -19.40 -1.20 4.11
N LYS A 161 -18.84 0.01 4.06
CA LYS A 161 -18.79 0.89 2.88
C LYS A 161 -17.35 1.27 2.53
N LEU A 162 -16.45 0.28 2.46
CA LEU A 162 -15.10 0.55 1.97
C LEU A 162 -15.19 0.84 0.47
N ASN A 163 -14.89 2.09 0.10
CA ASN A 163 -15.10 2.60 -1.23
C ASN A 163 -13.80 3.20 -1.78
N VAL A 164 -13.77 3.50 -3.07
CA VAL A 164 -12.54 3.99 -3.71
C VAL A 164 -12.12 5.36 -3.19
N PHE A 165 -13.05 6.23 -2.78
CA PHE A 165 -12.70 7.54 -2.20
C PHE A 165 -11.88 7.39 -0.92
N VAL A 166 -12.29 6.49 -0.03
CA VAL A 166 -11.57 6.19 1.20
C VAL A 166 -10.20 5.62 0.90
N GLN A 167 -10.10 4.69 -0.05
CA GLN A 167 -8.82 4.12 -0.46
C GLN A 167 -7.87 5.19 -1.00
N ILE A 168 -8.38 6.12 -1.82
CA ILE A 168 -7.60 7.26 -2.32
C ILE A 168 -7.15 8.16 -1.18
N LEU A 169 -8.02 8.48 -0.21
CA LEU A 169 -7.68 9.32 0.94
C LEU A 169 -6.56 8.68 1.78
N CYS A 170 -6.71 7.39 2.16
CA CYS A 170 -5.70 6.65 2.91
C CYS A 170 -4.37 6.60 2.15
N VAL A 171 -4.40 6.22 0.86
CA VAL A 171 -3.18 6.15 0.03
C VAL A 171 -2.52 7.52 -0.08
N SER A 172 -3.29 8.60 -0.23
CA SER A 172 -2.75 9.96 -0.34
C SER A 172 -2.06 10.41 0.95
N LEU A 173 -2.67 10.17 2.11
CA LEU A 173 -2.06 10.47 3.42
C LEU A 173 -0.73 9.72 3.61
N LEU A 174 -0.75 8.41 3.33
CA LEU A 174 0.44 7.57 3.45
C LEU A 174 1.53 7.94 2.43
N TYR A 175 1.13 8.38 1.23
CA TYR A 175 2.04 8.82 0.19
C TYR A 175 2.74 10.14 0.53
N VAL A 176 2.01 11.11 1.09
CA VAL A 176 2.60 12.37 1.57
C VAL A 176 3.65 12.08 2.64
N TRP A 177 3.35 11.19 3.60
CA TRP A 177 4.33 10.73 4.57
C TRP A 177 5.58 10.13 3.89
N GLN A 178 5.36 9.25 2.89
CA GLN A 178 6.45 8.58 2.19
C GLN A 178 7.36 9.57 1.46
N ILE A 179 6.80 10.60 0.83
CA ILE A 179 7.57 11.69 0.21
C ILE A 179 8.47 12.37 1.25
N VAL A 180 7.92 12.75 2.39
CA VAL A 180 8.68 13.42 3.45
C VAL A 180 9.79 12.51 3.98
N PHE A 181 9.48 11.23 4.23
CA PHE A 181 10.45 10.25 4.71
C PHE A 181 11.61 10.08 3.72
N VAL A 182 11.30 9.85 2.44
CA VAL A 182 12.30 9.58 1.41
C VAL A 182 13.16 10.81 1.10
N LEU A 183 12.58 12.01 1.05
CA LEU A 183 13.32 13.21 0.66
C LEU A 183 14.13 13.84 1.80
N LYS A 184 13.71 13.65 3.07
CA LYS A 184 14.38 14.28 4.21
C LYS A 184 15.19 13.33 5.09
N TYR A 185 14.83 12.05 5.16
CA TYR A 185 15.37 11.12 6.16
C TYR A 185 16.10 9.90 5.57
N LEU A 186 16.03 9.70 4.27
CA LEU A 186 16.83 8.74 3.50
C LEU A 186 17.79 9.47 2.58
#